data_AF-A0A0E0PBJ9-F1
#
_entry.id   AF-A0A0E0PBJ9-F1
#
_cell.length_a   1.000
_cell.length_b   1.000
_cell.length_c   1.000
_cell.angle_alpha   90.00
_cell.angle_beta   90.00
_cell.angle_gamma   90.00
#
_symmetry.space_group_name_H-M   'P 1'
#
loop_
_entity.id
_entity.type
_entity.pdbx_description
1 polymer ?
#
loop_
_entity_poly.entity_id
_entity_poly.type
_entity_poly.pdbx_seq_one_letter_code
_entity_poly.pdbx_strand_id
1 'polypeptide(L)'
;MERVIGGKFKLGKKIGSGSFGELYLAVNIQNSEEVAVKLESVKSRHPQLHYESKLYMLLQGGTGIPHLKWFGVEGEYNVMVIDLLGPSLEDLFNYCNRKLSLKSVLMLADQMIARVEYMHTRGFLHRDIKPDNFLMGLGRKANQVYVIDYGLAKKYRDLQTHKHIPYRENKNLTGTARYASVNTHLGVEQSRRDDLESLGYVLMYFLRGSLPWQGLKAGTKKQKYDRISEKKMLTPVEVLCKSYPSEFVSYFHYCRSLRFEDKPDYSYLKKLFRDLFIREGYQLDYVFDWTMLKYPQIRDNKLRPSGKTSGLVGRSAERTERTTGEALARRTGSGSGRNGEPTKHRTLLDSLMSSKATADTDKTRPTSLSRNGSTSRRAVVSSSKPNCGDPSDTNRTSRLFSSSSSRPSAAQRALQSAGAELRSSSLSKTRKSSRDDPTIRSFEMLSLSADRRK
;
A
#
# COMPACT_ATOMS: atom_id res chain seq x y z
N MET A 1 24.74 -19.40 19.08
CA MET A 1 25.25 -19.73 17.73
C MET A 1 24.62 -18.78 16.74
N GLU A 2 25.43 -18.19 15.87
CA GLU A 2 24.92 -17.35 14.78
C GLU A 2 24.19 -18.25 13.78
N ARG A 3 22.91 -17.99 13.52
CA ARG A 3 22.11 -18.80 12.60
C ARG A 3 22.43 -18.40 11.17
N VAL A 4 23.03 -19.32 10.41
CA VAL A 4 23.36 -19.11 8.99
C VAL A 4 22.37 -19.87 8.11
N ILE A 5 21.58 -19.14 7.34
CA ILE A 5 20.60 -19.67 6.40
C ILE A 5 21.27 -20.02 5.06
N GLY A 6 20.97 -21.19 4.52
CA GLY A 6 21.44 -21.71 3.23
C GLY A 6 22.96 -21.81 3.14
N GLY A 7 23.67 -21.84 4.27
CA GLY A 7 25.12 -21.73 4.35
C GLY A 7 25.69 -20.40 3.84
N LYS A 8 24.85 -19.38 3.58
CA LYS A 8 25.25 -18.15 2.89
C LYS A 8 24.79 -16.86 3.58
N PHE A 9 23.70 -16.89 4.34
CA PHE A 9 23.08 -15.68 4.88
C PHE A 9 23.08 -15.72 6.40
N LYS A 10 23.90 -14.88 7.03
CA LYS A 10 23.95 -14.73 8.47
C LYS A 10 22.72 -13.95 8.94
N LEU A 11 21.82 -14.61 9.66
CA LEU A 11 20.59 -14.02 10.17
C LEU A 11 20.91 -13.00 11.28
N GLY A 12 20.35 -11.81 11.17
CA GLY A 12 20.52 -10.71 12.10
C GLY A 12 19.25 -10.40 12.89
N LYS A 13 19.00 -9.11 13.14
CA LYS A 13 17.86 -8.64 13.92
C LYS A 13 16.53 -8.88 13.20
N LYS A 14 15.47 -9.14 13.98
CA LYS A 14 14.10 -9.11 13.49
C LYS A 14 13.75 -7.67 13.10
N ILE A 15 13.27 -7.46 11.89
CA ILE A 15 12.88 -6.15 11.34
C ILE A 15 11.36 -5.99 11.23
N GLY A 16 10.60 -7.08 11.35
CA GLY A 16 9.15 -7.00 11.37
C GLY A 16 8.49 -8.36 11.48
N SER A 17 7.16 -8.34 11.35
CA SER A 17 6.31 -9.51 11.24
C SER A 17 5.25 -9.24 10.19
N GLY A 18 5.11 -10.15 9.22
CA GLY A 18 4.03 -10.12 8.24
C GLY A 18 2.86 -11.01 8.66
N SER A 19 1.80 -11.01 7.86
CA SER A 19 0.63 -11.90 8.02
C SER A 19 0.96 -13.39 7.97
N PHE A 20 2.11 -13.75 7.42
CA PHE A 20 2.48 -15.14 7.10
C PHE A 20 3.84 -15.56 7.66
N GLY A 21 4.45 -14.75 8.52
CA GLY A 21 5.77 -15.08 9.05
C GLY A 21 6.52 -13.91 9.68
N GLU A 22 7.74 -14.20 10.09
CA GLU A 22 8.67 -13.24 10.67
C GLU A 22 9.63 -12.71 9.60
N LEU A 23 10.01 -11.43 9.72
CA LEU A 23 10.97 -10.79 8.81
C LEU A 23 12.23 -10.40 9.56
N TYR A 24 13.38 -10.76 9.00
CA TYR A 24 14.70 -10.54 9.55
C TYR A 24 15.61 -9.83 8.55
N LEU A 25 16.50 -8.99 9.06
CA LEU A 25 17.69 -8.56 8.33
C LEU A 25 18.69 -9.73 8.33
N ALA A 26 19.35 -9.97 7.20
CA ALA A 26 20.50 -10.86 7.15
C ALA A 26 21.59 -10.27 6.26
N VAL A 27 22.80 -10.81 6.38
CA VAL A 27 23.95 -10.40 5.56
C VAL A 27 24.47 -11.63 4.82
N ASN A 28 24.64 -11.51 3.51
CA ASN A 28 25.32 -12.52 2.72
C ASN A 28 26.82 -12.52 3.08
N ILE A 29 27.32 -13.65 3.57
CA ILE A 29 28.68 -13.78 4.10
C ILE A 29 29.77 -13.67 3.01
N GLN A 30 29.41 -13.86 1.73
CA GLN A 30 30.37 -13.87 0.63
C GLN A 30 30.64 -12.47 0.08
N ASN A 31 29.62 -11.61 0.03
CA ASN A 31 29.70 -10.29 -0.61
C ASN A 31 29.26 -9.14 0.33
N SER A 32 28.96 -9.44 1.59
CA SER A 32 28.47 -8.49 2.60
C SER A 32 27.18 -7.75 2.22
N GLU A 33 26.40 -8.30 1.28
CA GLU A 33 25.13 -7.73 0.86
C GLU A 33 24.06 -7.92 1.94
N GLU A 34 23.41 -6.83 2.34
CA GLU A 34 22.25 -6.89 3.23
C GLU A 34 21.00 -7.36 2.48
N VAL A 35 20.28 -8.32 3.06
CA VAL A 35 19.09 -8.96 2.49
C VAL A 35 17.97 -9.06 3.51
N ALA A 36 16.73 -9.19 3.03
CA ALA A 36 15.58 -9.48 3.87
C ALA A 36 15.26 -10.98 3.84
N VAL A 37 15.02 -11.56 5.01
CA VAL A 37 14.67 -12.98 5.18
C VAL A 37 13.26 -13.10 5.76
N LYS A 38 12.37 -13.77 5.02
CA LYS A 38 11.02 -14.12 5.47
C LYS A 38 11.02 -15.58 5.93
N LEU A 39 10.57 -15.82 7.15
CA LEU A 39 10.47 -17.14 7.77
C LEU A 39 9.00 -17.49 8.00
N GLU A 40 8.55 -18.62 7.45
CA GLU A 40 7.22 -19.18 7.67
C GLU A 40 7.37 -20.57 8.30
N SER A 41 6.62 -20.86 9.37
CA SER A 41 6.65 -22.21 9.95
C SER A 41 6.08 -23.24 8.96
N VAL A 42 6.76 -24.37 8.79
CA VAL A 42 6.26 -25.49 7.98
C VAL A 42 4.96 -26.08 8.53
N LYS A 43 4.66 -25.84 9.81
CA LYS A 43 3.41 -26.24 10.50
C LYS A 43 2.28 -25.22 10.31
N SER A 44 2.49 -24.15 9.54
CA SER A 44 1.44 -23.17 9.24
C SER A 44 0.22 -23.86 8.64
N ARG A 45 -0.97 -23.47 9.09
CA ARG A 45 -2.25 -24.04 8.59
C ARG A 45 -2.44 -23.79 7.09
N HIS A 46 -1.90 -22.68 6.59
CA HIS A 46 -2.01 -22.25 5.20
C HIS A 46 -0.64 -21.74 4.71
N PRO A 47 0.30 -22.63 4.36
CA PRO A 47 1.63 -22.23 3.93
C PRO A 47 1.57 -21.56 2.56
N GLN A 48 2.20 -20.39 2.43
CA GLN A 48 2.15 -19.54 1.24
C GLN A 48 3.54 -19.18 0.72
N LEU A 49 4.59 -19.30 1.53
CA LEU A 49 5.91 -18.76 1.20
C LEU A 49 6.54 -19.43 -0.03
N HIS A 50 6.27 -20.73 -0.24
CA HIS A 50 6.70 -21.45 -1.44
C HIS A 50 5.98 -20.99 -2.72
N TYR A 51 4.70 -20.63 -2.61
CA TYR A 51 3.95 -20.06 -3.74
C TYR A 51 4.45 -18.65 -4.06
N GLU A 52 4.65 -17.85 -3.02
CA GLU A 52 5.16 -16.49 -3.12
C GLU A 52 6.55 -16.44 -3.77
N SER A 53 7.47 -17.34 -3.41
CA SER A 53 8.82 -17.40 -4.00
C SER A 53 8.81 -17.71 -5.50
N LYS A 54 7.90 -18.59 -5.96
CA LYS A 54 7.70 -18.86 -7.40
C LYS A 54 7.22 -17.62 -8.14
N LEU A 55 6.39 -16.77 -7.51
CA LEU A 55 5.96 -15.51 -8.11
C LEU A 55 7.09 -14.50 -8.18
N TYR A 56 7.92 -14.35 -7.14
CA TYR A 56 9.12 -13.53 -7.23
C TYR A 56 10.01 -13.98 -8.41
N MET A 57 10.28 -15.28 -8.52
CA MET A 57 11.07 -15.83 -9.62
C MET A 57 10.48 -15.52 -11.00
N LEU A 58 9.15 -15.57 -11.15
CA LEU A 58 8.46 -15.27 -12.42
C LEU A 58 8.43 -13.77 -12.76
N LEU A 59 8.39 -12.91 -11.74
CA LEU A 59 8.24 -11.45 -11.86
C LEU A 59 9.59 -10.71 -11.88
N GLN A 60 10.65 -11.32 -11.39
CA GLN A 60 12.01 -10.77 -11.33
C GLN A 60 12.49 -10.28 -12.70
N GLY A 61 13.28 -9.20 -12.69
CA GLY A 61 13.64 -8.42 -13.89
C GLY A 61 12.67 -7.26 -14.18
N GLY A 62 11.49 -7.26 -13.57
CA GLY A 62 10.56 -6.12 -13.63
C GLY A 62 11.01 -4.92 -12.79
N THR A 63 10.73 -3.71 -13.28
CA THR A 63 10.99 -2.48 -12.51
C THR A 63 10.16 -2.47 -11.23
N GLY A 64 10.86 -2.39 -10.08
CA GLY A 64 10.23 -2.34 -8.75
C GLY A 64 9.76 -3.70 -8.25
N ILE A 65 10.39 -4.77 -8.74
CA ILE A 65 10.23 -6.12 -8.20
C ILE A 65 11.54 -6.51 -7.49
N PRO A 66 11.50 -6.88 -6.20
CA PRO A 66 12.67 -7.43 -5.51
C PRO A 66 13.16 -8.72 -6.15
N HIS A 67 14.47 -8.94 -6.15
CA HIS A 67 15.06 -10.19 -6.64
C HIS A 67 14.96 -11.28 -5.57
N LEU A 68 14.57 -12.48 -5.99
CA LEU A 68 14.70 -13.67 -5.16
C LEU A 68 16.17 -14.09 -5.15
N LYS A 69 16.79 -14.14 -3.97
CA LYS A 69 18.18 -14.57 -3.78
C LYS A 69 18.25 -16.06 -3.48
N TRP A 70 17.33 -16.54 -2.65
CA TRP A 70 17.28 -17.93 -2.23
C TRP A 70 15.92 -18.32 -1.66
N PHE A 71 15.54 -19.57 -1.83
CA PHE A 71 14.40 -20.18 -1.16
C PHE A 71 14.76 -21.61 -0.77
N GLY A 72 14.34 -22.03 0.42
CA GLY A 72 14.53 -23.40 0.89
C GLY A 72 13.83 -23.68 2.21
N VAL A 73 13.99 -24.90 2.71
CA VAL A 73 13.46 -25.33 4.01
C VAL A 73 14.63 -25.53 4.95
N GLU A 74 14.57 -24.90 6.13
CA GLU A 74 15.56 -25.08 7.19
C GLU A 74 14.89 -25.38 8.53
N GLY A 75 15.15 -26.59 9.04
CA GLY A 75 14.49 -27.08 10.25
C GLY A 75 12.97 -27.01 10.10
N GLU A 76 12.31 -26.28 10.98
CA GLU A 76 10.84 -26.13 10.97
C GLU A 76 10.34 -24.90 10.19
N TYR A 77 11.15 -24.33 9.30
CA TYR A 77 10.80 -23.12 8.57
C TYR A 77 10.98 -23.25 7.05
N ASN A 78 9.98 -22.81 6.30
CA ASN A 78 10.18 -22.32 4.94
C ASN A 78 10.89 -20.95 5.04
N VAL A 79 11.89 -20.74 4.21
CA VAL A 79 12.74 -19.55 4.26
C VAL A 79 12.89 -18.95 2.87
N MET A 80 12.65 -17.65 2.75
CA MET A 80 12.78 -16.89 1.51
C MET A 80 13.69 -15.69 1.74
N VAL A 81 14.72 -15.55 0.92
CA VAL A 81 15.69 -14.45 0.96
C VAL A 81 15.50 -13.59 -0.28
N ILE A 82 15.26 -12.29 -0.09
CA ILE A 82 15.03 -11.30 -1.14
C ILE A 82 15.87 -10.04 -0.92
N ASP A 83 15.94 -9.16 -1.93
CA ASP A 83 16.54 -7.83 -1.78
C ASP A 83 15.98 -7.11 -0.53
N LEU A 84 16.88 -6.51 0.27
CA LEU A 84 16.46 -5.58 1.31
C LEU A 84 15.97 -4.28 0.65
N LEU A 85 14.83 -3.77 1.13
CA LEU A 85 14.24 -2.51 0.69
C LEU A 85 14.20 -1.49 1.83
N GLY A 86 13.85 -0.25 1.48
CA GLY A 86 13.61 0.83 2.42
C GLY A 86 12.22 0.74 3.08
N PRO A 87 11.78 1.82 3.74
CA PRO A 87 10.51 1.85 4.46
C PRO A 87 9.30 1.66 3.53
N SER A 88 8.21 1.14 4.09
CA SER A 88 6.93 1.08 3.39
C SER A 88 6.31 2.46 3.21
N LEU A 89 5.35 2.58 2.28
CA LEU A 89 4.60 3.82 2.13
C LEU A 89 3.73 4.11 3.38
N GLU A 90 3.32 3.12 4.17
CA GLU A 90 2.67 3.37 5.47
C GLU A 90 3.64 3.99 6.49
N ASP A 91 4.88 3.48 6.56
CA ASP A 91 5.91 4.04 7.45
C ASP A 91 6.21 5.50 7.10
N LEU A 92 6.40 5.77 5.81
CA LEU A 92 6.65 7.12 5.29
C LEU A 92 5.45 8.04 5.47
N PHE A 93 4.24 7.51 5.32
CA PHE A 93 3.02 8.25 5.59
C PHE A 93 2.91 8.66 7.06
N ASN A 94 3.22 7.76 7.99
CA ASN A 94 3.28 8.06 9.41
C ASN A 94 4.36 9.10 9.73
N TYR A 95 5.55 8.97 9.12
CA TYR A 95 6.63 9.95 9.24
C TYR A 95 6.23 11.35 8.73
N CYS A 96 5.39 11.42 7.71
CA CYS A 96 4.83 12.66 7.16
C CYS A 96 3.53 13.11 7.89
N ASN A 97 3.36 12.77 9.17
CA ASN A 97 2.19 13.15 9.97
C ASN A 97 0.85 12.73 9.34
N ARG A 98 0.84 11.58 8.66
CA ARG A 98 -0.35 10.95 8.06
C ARG A 98 -1.09 11.85 7.08
N LYS A 99 -0.36 12.65 6.29
CA LYS A 99 -0.92 13.34 5.13
C LYS A 99 0.19 13.60 4.11
N LEU A 100 -0.02 13.18 2.87
CA LEU A 100 0.91 13.49 1.78
C LEU A 100 0.39 14.65 0.93
N SER A 101 1.32 15.43 0.39
CA SER A 101 1.05 16.47 -0.59
C SER A 101 0.54 15.88 -1.90
N LEU A 102 -0.22 16.67 -2.66
CA LEU A 102 -0.69 16.28 -3.98
C LEU A 102 0.47 15.88 -4.90
N LYS A 103 1.55 16.68 -4.93
CA LYS A 103 2.77 16.37 -5.69
C LYS A 103 3.30 14.97 -5.39
N SER A 104 3.48 14.62 -4.11
CA SER A 104 3.97 13.30 -3.70
C SER A 104 3.02 12.17 -4.11
N VAL A 105 1.71 12.36 -3.92
CA VAL A 105 0.70 11.35 -4.30
C VAL A 105 0.66 11.12 -5.81
N LEU A 106 0.78 12.16 -6.64
CA LEU A 106 0.79 12.02 -8.10
C LEU A 106 2.06 11.30 -8.60
N MET A 107 3.24 11.59 -8.02
CA MET A 107 4.47 10.85 -8.33
C MET A 107 4.38 9.37 -7.92
N LEU A 108 3.75 9.08 -6.78
CA LEU A 108 3.49 7.71 -6.34
C LEU A 108 2.50 7.00 -7.27
N ALA A 109 1.40 7.67 -7.65
CA ALA A 109 0.36 7.10 -8.50
C ALA A 109 0.93 6.59 -9.83
N ASP A 110 1.80 7.36 -10.48
CA ASP A 110 2.46 6.96 -11.72
C ASP A 110 3.21 5.62 -11.58
N GLN A 111 4.05 5.50 -10.54
CA GLN A 111 4.83 4.29 -10.30
C GLN A 111 3.97 3.12 -9.84
N MET A 112 3.00 3.34 -8.95
CA MET A 112 2.14 2.29 -8.41
C MET A 112 1.23 1.69 -9.49
N ILE A 113 0.66 2.51 -10.38
CA ILE A 113 -0.10 2.01 -11.54
C ILE A 113 0.81 1.15 -12.42
N ALA A 114 2.05 1.57 -12.66
CA ALA A 114 3.01 0.80 -13.43
C ALA A 114 3.38 -0.55 -12.78
N ARG A 115 3.43 -0.65 -11.43
CA ARG A 115 3.64 -1.94 -10.74
C ARG A 115 2.46 -2.88 -10.92
N VAL A 116 1.25 -2.36 -10.74
CA VAL A 116 0.01 -3.13 -10.91
C VAL A 116 -0.15 -3.58 -12.36
N GLU A 117 0.10 -2.69 -13.32
CA GLU A 117 0.14 -3.01 -14.76
C GLU A 117 1.14 -4.13 -15.05
N TYR A 118 2.38 -4.02 -14.56
CA TYR A 118 3.40 -5.05 -14.77
C TYR A 118 2.93 -6.42 -14.28
N MET A 119 2.41 -6.52 -13.06
CA MET A 119 1.89 -7.79 -12.52
C MET A 119 0.75 -8.35 -13.38
N HIS A 120 -0.16 -7.48 -13.83
CA HIS A 120 -1.25 -7.86 -14.72
C HIS A 120 -0.75 -8.34 -16.10
N THR A 121 0.30 -7.74 -16.66
CA THR A 121 0.90 -8.21 -17.92
C THR A 121 1.49 -9.61 -17.77
N ARG A 122 2.03 -9.93 -16.60
CA ARG A 122 2.53 -11.26 -16.24
C ARG A 122 1.42 -12.26 -15.88
N GLY A 123 0.15 -11.86 -15.95
CA GLY A 123 -1.03 -12.73 -15.80
C GLY A 123 -1.51 -12.95 -14.37
N PHE A 124 -1.04 -12.15 -13.42
CA PHE A 124 -1.39 -12.26 -12.00
C PHE A 124 -2.06 -10.99 -11.49
N LEU A 125 -2.99 -11.16 -10.54
CA LEU A 125 -3.55 -10.11 -9.69
C LEU A 125 -2.81 -10.09 -8.36
N HIS A 126 -2.68 -8.91 -7.76
CA HIS A 126 -2.08 -8.74 -6.45
C HIS A 126 -3.05 -9.12 -5.32
N ARG A 127 -4.29 -8.60 -5.36
CA ARG A 127 -5.40 -8.86 -4.43
C ARG A 127 -5.25 -8.35 -3.00
N ASP A 128 -4.11 -7.73 -2.67
CA ASP A 128 -3.89 -7.04 -1.39
C ASP A 128 -3.13 -5.72 -1.57
N ILE A 129 -3.65 -4.85 -2.43
CA ILE A 129 -3.12 -3.50 -2.65
C ILE A 129 -3.35 -2.65 -1.39
N LYS A 130 -2.26 -2.30 -0.71
CA LYS A 130 -2.25 -1.47 0.51
C LYS A 130 -0.90 -0.78 0.68
N PRO A 131 -0.81 0.33 1.44
CA PRO A 131 0.44 1.08 1.63
C PRO A 131 1.61 0.24 2.14
N ASP A 132 1.36 -0.73 3.02
CA ASP A 132 2.39 -1.61 3.60
C ASP A 132 3.10 -2.48 2.55
N ASN A 133 2.44 -2.79 1.43
CA ASN A 133 2.96 -3.65 0.36
C ASN A 133 3.71 -2.86 -0.73
N PHE A 134 3.85 -1.54 -0.57
CA PHE A 134 4.69 -0.71 -1.42
C PHE A 134 5.82 -0.12 -0.62
N LEU A 135 7.07 -0.39 -1.03
CA LEU A 135 8.27 0.05 -0.32
C LEU A 135 9.13 0.91 -1.23
N MET A 136 9.88 1.84 -0.65
CA MET A 136 10.90 2.58 -1.41
C MET A 136 12.19 1.74 -1.52
N GLY A 137 12.93 1.91 -2.61
CA GLY A 137 14.27 1.32 -2.73
C GLY A 137 15.29 1.96 -1.77
N LEU A 138 16.49 1.38 -1.73
CA LEU A 138 17.63 1.89 -0.96
C LEU A 138 18.65 2.58 -1.86
N GLY A 139 19.44 3.49 -1.28
CA GLY A 139 20.55 4.17 -1.95
C GLY A 139 20.15 4.83 -3.27
N ARG A 140 20.79 4.43 -4.36
CA ARG A 140 20.51 4.97 -5.71
C ARG A 140 19.09 4.67 -6.23
N LYS A 141 18.38 3.75 -5.60
CA LYS A 141 16.99 3.37 -5.93
C LYS A 141 15.96 4.00 -4.97
N ALA A 142 16.36 4.98 -4.15
CA ALA A 142 15.49 5.60 -3.14
C ALA A 142 14.29 6.36 -3.72
N ASN A 143 14.29 6.70 -5.01
CA ASN A 143 13.15 7.29 -5.72
C ASN A 143 12.20 6.25 -6.36
N GLN A 144 12.54 4.97 -6.29
CA GLN A 144 11.80 3.90 -6.95
C GLN A 144 10.89 3.18 -5.96
N VAL A 145 9.61 3.10 -6.31
CA VAL A 145 8.61 2.30 -5.59
C VAL A 145 8.75 0.82 -5.99
N TYR A 146 8.70 -0.08 -5.02
CA TYR A 146 8.66 -1.52 -5.17
C TYR A 146 7.32 -2.06 -4.68
N VAL A 147 6.88 -3.19 -5.22
CA VAL A 147 5.72 -3.95 -4.73
C VAL A 147 6.20 -5.28 -4.14
N ILE A 148 5.59 -5.68 -3.02
CA ILE A 148 5.95 -6.89 -2.26
C ILE A 148 4.69 -7.66 -1.82
N ASP A 149 4.90 -8.83 -1.22
CA ASP A 149 3.88 -9.70 -0.61
C ASP A 149 2.86 -10.26 -1.60
N TYR A 150 3.29 -11.30 -2.33
CA TYR A 150 2.45 -12.00 -3.30
C TYR A 150 1.70 -13.21 -2.69
N GLY A 151 1.58 -13.30 -1.36
CA GLY A 151 0.94 -14.44 -0.70
C GLY A 151 -0.53 -14.65 -1.08
N LEU A 152 -1.24 -13.55 -1.40
CA LEU A 152 -2.65 -13.56 -1.83
C LEU A 152 -2.85 -13.45 -3.35
N ALA A 153 -1.75 -13.33 -4.09
CA ALA A 153 -1.78 -13.17 -5.54
C ALA A 153 -2.43 -14.37 -6.23
N LYS A 154 -2.97 -14.14 -7.43
CA LYS A 154 -3.67 -15.19 -8.17
C LYS A 154 -3.55 -15.00 -9.68
N LYS A 155 -3.33 -16.10 -10.41
CA LYS A 155 -3.38 -16.13 -11.88
C LYS A 155 -4.81 -15.83 -12.34
N TYR A 156 -5.01 -14.79 -13.15
CA TYR A 156 -6.34 -14.41 -13.67
C TYR A 156 -6.55 -14.73 -15.14
N ARG A 157 -5.47 -15.05 -15.86
CA ARG A 157 -5.55 -15.49 -17.24
C ARG A 157 -4.52 -16.54 -17.53
N ASP A 158 -4.80 -17.36 -18.52
CA ASP A 158 -3.77 -18.22 -19.06
C ASP A 158 -2.66 -17.43 -19.76
N LEU A 159 -1.40 -17.88 -19.64
CA LEU A 159 -0.26 -17.13 -20.18
C LEU A 159 -0.05 -17.37 -21.67
N GLN A 160 -0.54 -18.48 -22.22
CA GLN A 160 -0.42 -18.82 -23.63
C GLN A 160 -1.66 -18.37 -24.40
N THR A 161 -2.84 -18.75 -23.93
CA THR A 161 -4.11 -18.47 -24.61
C THR A 161 -4.72 -17.12 -24.23
N HIS A 162 -4.21 -16.47 -23.19
CA HIS A 162 -4.78 -15.25 -22.60
C HIS A 162 -6.24 -15.34 -22.16
N LYS A 163 -6.81 -16.56 -22.10
CA LYS A 163 -8.17 -16.81 -21.62
C LYS A 163 -8.30 -16.38 -20.17
N HIS A 164 -9.26 -15.51 -19.89
CA HIS A 164 -9.55 -15.01 -18.54
C HIS A 164 -10.18 -16.11 -17.67
N ILE A 165 -9.97 -16.04 -16.36
CA ILE A 165 -10.72 -16.88 -15.39
C ILE A 165 -12.21 -16.57 -15.49
N PRO A 166 -13.10 -17.56 -15.27
CA PRO A 166 -14.53 -17.33 -15.32
C PRO A 166 -15.00 -16.46 -14.13
N TYR A 167 -16.06 -15.70 -14.35
CA TYR A 167 -16.76 -14.98 -13.30
C TYR A 167 -17.30 -15.94 -12.23
N ARG A 168 -17.16 -15.57 -10.95
CA ARG A 168 -17.68 -16.34 -9.81
C ARG A 168 -18.12 -15.40 -8.70
N GLU A 169 -19.13 -15.81 -7.94
CA GLU A 169 -19.63 -15.11 -6.76
C GLU A 169 -19.43 -15.98 -5.51
N ASN A 170 -19.96 -15.53 -4.37
CA ASN A 170 -19.90 -16.22 -3.08
C ASN A 170 -18.46 -16.51 -2.59
N LYS A 171 -17.53 -15.59 -2.90
CA LYS A 171 -16.15 -15.62 -2.40
C LYS A 171 -16.05 -14.99 -1.03
N ASN A 172 -15.14 -15.53 -0.22
CA ASN A 172 -14.75 -14.88 1.02
C ASN A 172 -13.94 -13.62 0.74
N LEU A 173 -14.13 -12.61 1.59
CA LEU A 173 -13.30 -11.41 1.56
C LEU A 173 -11.83 -11.81 1.74
N THR A 174 -11.00 -11.40 0.78
CA THR A 174 -9.56 -11.66 0.75
C THR A 174 -8.84 -10.32 0.62
N GLY A 175 -7.71 -10.20 1.32
CA GLY A 175 -6.97 -8.95 1.44
C GLY A 175 -7.52 -8.03 2.53
N THR A 176 -7.02 -6.79 2.54
CA THR A 176 -7.31 -5.82 3.58
C THR A 176 -8.63 -5.08 3.34
N ALA A 177 -9.64 -5.34 4.18
CA ALA A 177 -11.01 -4.79 4.04
C ALA A 177 -11.08 -3.26 3.83
N ARG A 178 -10.13 -2.51 4.40
CA ARG A 178 -10.02 -1.05 4.26
C ARG A 178 -9.85 -0.64 2.79
N TYR A 179 -9.04 -1.37 2.03
CA TYR A 179 -8.67 -1.03 0.66
C TYR A 179 -9.37 -1.92 -0.37
N ALA A 180 -9.97 -3.05 0.02
CA ALA A 180 -10.68 -3.95 -0.89
C ALA A 180 -11.77 -3.25 -1.73
N SER A 181 -11.93 -3.62 -3.00
CA SER A 181 -12.98 -3.11 -3.89
C SER A 181 -14.38 -3.40 -3.37
N VAL A 182 -15.39 -2.65 -3.84
CA VAL A 182 -16.80 -2.94 -3.53
C VAL A 182 -17.18 -4.36 -3.97
N ASN A 183 -16.76 -4.80 -5.16
CA ASN A 183 -17.00 -6.15 -5.66
C ASN A 183 -16.44 -7.24 -4.72
N THR A 184 -15.27 -6.99 -4.13
CA THR A 184 -14.64 -7.93 -3.18
C THR A 184 -15.50 -8.09 -1.91
N HIS A 185 -16.12 -6.99 -1.43
CA HIS A 185 -17.06 -7.06 -0.31
C HIS A 185 -18.36 -7.79 -0.67
N LEU A 186 -18.80 -7.69 -1.93
CA LEU A 186 -19.96 -8.41 -2.45
C LEU A 186 -19.69 -9.89 -2.76
N GLY A 187 -18.49 -10.39 -2.47
CA GLY A 187 -18.11 -11.78 -2.69
C GLY A 187 -17.91 -12.14 -4.16
N VAL A 188 -17.69 -11.15 -5.02
CA VAL A 188 -17.34 -11.38 -6.43
C VAL A 188 -15.86 -11.73 -6.54
N GLU A 189 -15.52 -12.67 -7.42
CA GLU A 189 -14.14 -13.02 -7.74
C GLU A 189 -13.38 -11.77 -8.23
N GLN A 190 -12.16 -11.58 -7.73
CA GLN A 190 -11.37 -10.41 -8.10
C GLN A 190 -10.78 -10.54 -9.51
N SER A 191 -10.64 -9.40 -10.16
CA SER A 191 -10.03 -9.20 -11.48
C SER A 191 -9.16 -7.93 -11.48
N ARG A 192 -8.63 -7.54 -12.64
CA ARG A 192 -7.73 -6.39 -12.77
C ARG A 192 -8.33 -5.06 -12.27
N ARG A 193 -9.65 -4.89 -12.42
CA ARG A 193 -10.35 -3.68 -11.96
C ARG A 193 -10.31 -3.51 -10.44
N ASP A 194 -10.24 -4.62 -9.71
CA ASP A 194 -10.29 -4.63 -8.25
C ASP A 194 -8.97 -4.18 -7.62
N ASP A 195 -7.83 -4.55 -8.21
CA ASP A 195 -6.51 -4.03 -7.83
C ASP A 195 -6.42 -2.50 -8.08
N LEU A 196 -6.97 -2.03 -9.21
CA LEU A 196 -6.97 -0.61 -9.55
C LEU A 196 -7.93 0.22 -8.67
N GLU A 197 -9.13 -0.28 -8.37
CA GLU A 197 -10.03 0.38 -7.42
C GLU A 197 -9.41 0.46 -6.03
N SER A 198 -8.75 -0.62 -5.59
CA SER A 198 -8.01 -0.65 -4.31
C SER A 198 -6.89 0.38 -4.29
N LEU A 199 -6.14 0.52 -5.40
CA LEU A 199 -5.12 1.56 -5.54
C LEU A 199 -5.73 2.97 -5.43
N GLY A 200 -6.89 3.22 -6.03
CA GLY A 200 -7.60 4.50 -5.86
C GLY A 200 -7.91 4.82 -4.39
N TYR A 201 -8.36 3.83 -3.62
CA TYR A 201 -8.56 4.00 -2.18
C TYR A 201 -7.26 4.29 -1.42
N VAL A 202 -6.14 3.70 -1.82
CA VAL A 202 -4.82 4.00 -1.26
C VAL A 202 -4.39 5.44 -1.56
N LEU A 203 -4.58 5.93 -2.79
CA LEU A 203 -4.24 7.31 -3.16
C LEU A 203 -5.08 8.31 -2.36
N MET A 204 -6.40 8.08 -2.24
CA MET A 204 -7.27 8.92 -1.43
C MET A 204 -6.92 8.86 0.06
N TYR A 205 -6.50 7.69 0.57
CA TYR A 205 -6.03 7.55 1.94
C TYR A 205 -4.82 8.46 2.21
N PHE A 206 -3.84 8.51 1.31
CA PHE A 206 -2.68 9.39 1.46
C PHE A 206 -3.04 10.88 1.45
N LEU A 207 -3.97 11.29 0.58
CA LEU A 207 -4.41 12.69 0.48
C LEU A 207 -5.27 13.15 1.65
N ARG A 208 -6.11 12.24 2.18
CA ARG A 208 -7.11 12.54 3.21
C ARG A 208 -6.61 12.33 4.63
N GLY A 209 -5.57 11.53 4.81
CA GLY A 209 -5.13 11.07 6.14
C GLY A 209 -5.89 9.85 6.65
N SER A 210 -7.14 9.72 6.24
CA SER A 210 -8.01 8.58 6.54
C SER A 210 -9.15 8.44 5.53
N LEU A 211 -9.71 7.23 5.46
CA LEU A 211 -10.88 6.88 4.68
C LEU A 211 -12.15 6.91 5.56
N PRO A 212 -13.33 7.30 5.02
CA PRO A 212 -14.56 7.47 5.79
C PRO A 212 -15.11 6.21 6.50
N TRP A 213 -14.59 5.03 6.14
CA TRP A 213 -14.96 3.73 6.72
C TRP A 213 -13.91 3.21 7.72
N GLN A 214 -12.98 4.05 8.18
CA GLN A 214 -12.07 3.71 9.28
C GLN A 214 -12.72 3.92 10.65
N GLY A 215 -12.23 3.21 11.67
CA GLY A 215 -12.67 3.38 13.06
C GLY A 215 -14.07 2.84 13.40
N LEU A 216 -14.75 2.18 12.45
CA LEU A 216 -16.07 1.60 12.69
C LEU A 216 -15.98 0.49 13.75
N LYS A 217 -16.73 0.67 14.85
CA LYS A 217 -16.89 -0.33 15.91
C LYS A 217 -17.78 -1.46 15.40
N ALA A 218 -17.59 -2.69 15.88
CA ALA A 218 -18.46 -3.84 15.60
C ALA A 218 -18.16 -4.95 16.64
N GLY A 219 -19.14 -5.82 16.91
CA GLY A 219 -18.98 -6.92 17.87
C GLY A 219 -18.15 -8.08 17.32
N THR A 220 -18.19 -8.31 16.01
CA THR A 220 -17.42 -9.37 15.34
C THR A 220 -16.64 -8.86 14.12
N LYS A 221 -15.64 -9.62 13.67
CA LYS A 221 -14.88 -9.30 12.44
C LYS A 221 -15.79 -9.24 11.21
N LYS A 222 -16.75 -10.18 11.10
CA LYS A 222 -17.73 -10.21 10.00
C LYS A 222 -18.57 -8.94 9.99
N GLN A 223 -19.17 -8.58 11.12
CA GLN A 223 -19.95 -7.34 11.26
C GLN A 223 -19.11 -6.10 10.95
N LYS A 224 -17.82 -6.10 11.30
CA LYS A 224 -16.90 -5.00 10.94
C LYS A 224 -16.74 -4.87 9.44
N TYR A 225 -16.57 -5.99 8.73
CA TYR A 225 -16.47 -6.01 7.27
C TYR A 225 -17.78 -5.58 6.61
N ASP A 226 -18.92 -6.04 7.12
CA ASP A 226 -20.25 -5.65 6.63
C ASP A 226 -20.46 -4.13 6.78
N ARG A 227 -20.10 -3.54 7.94
CA ARG A 227 -20.16 -2.08 8.15
C ARG A 227 -19.24 -1.28 7.23
N ILE A 228 -18.03 -1.81 6.95
CA ILE A 228 -17.11 -1.19 6.00
C ILE A 228 -17.70 -1.23 4.58
N SER A 229 -18.23 -2.39 4.18
CA SER A 229 -18.89 -2.59 2.89
C SER A 229 -20.04 -1.61 2.69
N GLU A 230 -20.97 -1.57 3.65
CA GLU A 230 -22.11 -0.65 3.65
C GLU A 230 -21.65 0.81 3.53
N LYS A 231 -20.67 1.22 4.35
CA LYS A 231 -20.15 2.60 4.30
C LYS A 231 -19.50 2.93 2.96
N LYS A 232 -18.80 1.98 2.32
CA LYS A 232 -18.22 2.17 0.98
C LYS A 232 -19.30 2.33 -0.10
N MET A 233 -20.35 1.53 -0.05
CA MET A 233 -21.47 1.61 -1.01
C MET A 233 -22.27 2.90 -0.84
N LEU A 234 -22.50 3.33 0.40
CA LEU A 234 -23.22 4.56 0.73
C LEU A 234 -22.41 5.85 0.55
N THR A 235 -21.12 5.77 0.23
CA THR A 235 -20.28 6.96 -0.01
C THR A 235 -20.04 7.13 -1.51
N PRO A 236 -20.75 8.06 -2.18
CA PRO A 236 -20.49 8.38 -3.58
C PRO A 236 -19.03 8.79 -3.81
N VAL A 237 -18.53 8.56 -5.03
CA VAL A 237 -17.15 8.89 -5.40
C VAL A 237 -16.88 10.39 -5.25
N GLU A 238 -17.85 11.21 -5.62
CA GLU A 238 -17.83 12.67 -5.53
C GLU A 238 -17.72 13.13 -4.07
N VAL A 239 -18.33 12.40 -3.14
CA VAL A 239 -18.24 12.66 -1.70
C VAL A 239 -16.88 12.22 -1.16
N LEU A 240 -16.38 11.06 -1.57
CA LEU A 240 -15.06 10.57 -1.19
C LEU A 240 -13.95 11.53 -1.65
N CYS A 241 -14.06 12.05 -2.88
CA CYS A 241 -13.07 12.91 -3.52
C CYS A 241 -13.38 14.41 -3.37
N LYS A 242 -14.39 14.78 -2.57
CA LYS A 242 -14.75 16.19 -2.35
C LYS A 242 -13.52 16.99 -1.89
N SER A 243 -13.33 18.16 -2.51
CA SER A 243 -12.20 19.07 -2.26
C SER A 243 -10.83 18.56 -2.74
N TYR A 244 -10.79 17.52 -3.57
CA TYR A 244 -9.59 17.06 -4.28
C TYR A 244 -9.79 17.18 -5.80
N PRO A 245 -8.71 17.15 -6.61
CA PRO A 245 -8.81 17.25 -8.06
C PRO A 245 -9.77 16.23 -8.69
N SER A 246 -10.48 16.62 -9.75
CA SER A 246 -11.51 15.81 -10.38
C SER A 246 -10.96 14.54 -11.03
N GLU A 247 -9.67 14.48 -11.33
CA GLU A 247 -8.98 13.30 -11.84
C GLU A 247 -9.13 12.07 -10.93
N PHE A 248 -9.21 12.27 -9.60
CA PHE A 248 -9.49 11.18 -8.66
C PHE A 248 -10.91 10.62 -8.83
N VAL A 249 -11.89 11.48 -9.10
CA VAL A 249 -13.26 11.07 -9.43
C VAL A 249 -13.26 10.28 -10.75
N SER A 250 -12.63 10.83 -11.79
CA SER A 250 -12.49 10.16 -13.10
C SER A 250 -11.80 8.81 -13.00
N TYR A 251 -10.76 8.68 -12.15
CA TYR A 251 -10.08 7.42 -11.88
C TYR A 251 -11.03 6.35 -11.32
N PHE A 252 -11.82 6.68 -10.30
CA PHE A 252 -12.77 5.74 -9.71
C PHE A 252 -13.92 5.38 -10.66
N HIS A 253 -14.47 6.36 -11.37
CA HIS A 253 -15.51 6.10 -12.37
C HIS A 253 -15.00 5.18 -13.47
N TYR A 254 -13.77 5.39 -13.94
CA TYR A 254 -13.12 4.48 -14.87
C TYR A 254 -13.03 3.06 -14.29
N CYS A 255 -12.44 2.89 -13.09
CA CYS A 255 -12.27 1.58 -12.48
C CYS A 255 -13.59 0.84 -12.28
N ARG A 256 -14.65 1.55 -11.86
CA ARG A 256 -15.99 1.01 -11.63
C ARG A 256 -16.75 0.70 -12.92
N SER A 257 -16.40 1.35 -14.03
CA SER A 257 -16.99 1.08 -15.35
C SER A 257 -16.45 -0.20 -16.02
N LEU A 258 -15.27 -0.68 -15.59
CA LEU A 258 -14.65 -1.87 -16.15
C LEU A 258 -15.49 -3.13 -15.88
N ARG A 259 -15.73 -3.91 -16.93
CA ARG A 259 -16.27 -5.26 -16.82
C ARG A 259 -15.23 -6.19 -16.21
N PHE A 260 -15.68 -7.36 -15.77
CA PHE A 260 -14.82 -8.34 -15.08
C PHE A 260 -13.61 -8.78 -15.92
N GLU A 261 -13.78 -8.92 -17.24
CA GLU A 261 -12.72 -9.40 -18.14
C GLU A 261 -12.02 -8.28 -18.91
N ASP A 262 -12.37 -7.02 -18.67
CA ASP A 262 -11.78 -5.89 -19.41
C ASP A 262 -10.29 -5.76 -19.10
N LYS A 263 -9.51 -5.44 -20.14
CA LYS A 263 -8.13 -4.98 -19.98
C LYS A 263 -8.18 -3.48 -19.68
N PRO A 264 -7.73 -3.03 -18.49
CA PRO A 264 -7.66 -1.61 -18.20
C PRO A 264 -6.70 -0.88 -19.14
N ASP A 265 -7.04 0.35 -19.47
CA ASP A 265 -6.18 1.34 -20.11
C ASP A 265 -5.35 2.04 -19.02
N TYR A 266 -4.26 1.38 -18.63
CA TYR A 266 -3.32 1.91 -17.64
C TYR A 266 -2.69 3.23 -18.12
N SER A 267 -2.54 3.43 -19.43
CA SER A 267 -1.97 4.65 -20.01
C SER A 267 -2.89 5.84 -19.79
N TYR A 268 -4.20 5.67 -19.99
CA TYR A 268 -5.21 6.68 -19.64
C TYR A 268 -5.13 7.05 -18.15
N LEU A 269 -5.11 6.06 -17.26
CA LEU A 269 -5.05 6.30 -15.81
C LEU A 269 -3.78 7.06 -15.39
N LYS A 270 -2.61 6.70 -15.94
CA LYS A 270 -1.37 7.44 -15.71
C LYS A 270 -1.45 8.85 -16.29
N LYS A 271 -2.03 9.00 -17.48
CA LYS A 271 -2.18 10.30 -18.15
C LYS A 271 -3.02 11.27 -17.34
N LEU A 272 -4.15 10.83 -16.75
CA LEU A 272 -4.97 11.67 -15.85
C LEU A 272 -4.11 12.40 -14.81
N PHE A 273 -3.29 11.64 -14.07
CA PHE A 273 -2.45 12.20 -13.01
C PHE A 273 -1.24 12.97 -13.52
N ARG A 274 -0.67 12.58 -14.67
CA ARG A 274 0.44 13.34 -15.31
C ARG A 274 -0.02 14.71 -15.81
N ASP A 275 -1.18 14.78 -16.46
CA ASP A 275 -1.74 16.03 -16.97
C ASP A 275 -2.06 16.98 -15.80
N LEU A 276 -2.63 16.46 -14.71
CA LEU A 276 -2.81 17.21 -13.47
C LEU A 276 -1.48 17.69 -12.87
N PHE A 277 -0.47 16.81 -12.82
CA PHE A 277 0.86 17.15 -12.29
C PHE A 277 1.50 18.32 -13.05
N ILE A 278 1.38 18.33 -14.38
CA ILE A 278 1.88 19.40 -15.25
C ILE A 278 1.07 20.69 -15.02
N ARG A 279 -0.27 20.58 -14.92
CA ARG A 279 -1.16 21.73 -14.71
C ARG A 279 -0.91 22.46 -13.40
N GLU A 280 -0.61 21.71 -12.34
CA GLU A 280 -0.20 22.26 -11.03
C GLU A 280 1.21 22.85 -11.03
N GLY A 281 1.94 22.78 -12.15
CA GLY A 281 3.30 23.33 -12.28
C GLY A 281 4.36 22.57 -11.49
N TYR A 282 4.10 21.30 -11.15
CA TYR A 282 5.05 20.49 -10.40
C TYR A 282 6.22 20.02 -11.27
N GLN A 283 7.40 19.95 -10.66
CA GLN A 283 8.61 19.40 -11.27
C GLN A 283 8.75 17.92 -10.91
N LEU A 284 9.00 17.07 -11.90
CA LEU A 284 9.26 15.64 -11.71
C LEU A 284 10.71 15.44 -11.25
N ASP A 285 10.99 15.84 -10.02
CA ASP A 285 12.32 15.83 -9.38
C ASP A 285 12.51 14.64 -8.43
N TYR A 286 11.49 13.80 -8.26
CA TYR A 286 11.44 12.71 -7.28
C TYR A 286 11.69 13.16 -5.83
N VAL A 287 11.40 14.42 -5.52
CA VAL A 287 11.46 14.97 -4.17
C VAL A 287 10.10 14.81 -3.51
N PHE A 288 9.97 13.74 -2.74
CA PHE A 288 8.79 13.43 -1.91
C PHE A 288 8.81 14.20 -0.58
N ASP A 289 7.67 14.22 0.12
CA ASP A 289 7.52 14.95 1.39
C ASP A 289 8.54 14.50 2.45
N TRP A 290 8.78 13.19 2.57
CA TRP A 290 9.77 12.64 3.50
C TRP A 290 11.21 12.99 3.14
N THR A 291 11.50 13.28 1.86
CA THR A 291 12.82 13.74 1.43
C THR A 291 13.09 15.15 1.95
N MET A 292 12.07 16.00 1.97
CA MET A 292 12.17 17.37 2.48
C MET A 292 12.33 17.42 4.00
N LEU A 293 11.63 16.54 4.73
CA LEU A 293 11.74 16.45 6.19
C LEU A 293 13.14 16.00 6.64
N LYS A 294 13.80 15.15 5.84
CA LYS A 294 15.19 14.72 6.10
C LYS A 294 16.23 15.80 5.77
N TYR A 295 15.96 16.67 4.80
CA TYR A 295 16.88 17.71 4.36
C TYR A 295 16.21 19.09 4.29
N PRO A 296 16.00 19.75 5.46
CA PRO A 296 15.36 21.07 5.52
C PRO A 296 16.05 22.13 4.65
N GLN A 297 17.37 22.00 4.47
CA GLN A 297 18.23 22.91 3.71
C GLN A 297 17.88 23.03 2.21
N ILE A 298 17.09 22.09 1.66
CA ILE A 298 16.61 22.17 0.26
C ILE A 298 15.59 23.31 0.09
N ARG A 299 14.91 23.77 1.16
CA ARG A 299 14.00 24.92 1.11
C ARG A 299 14.72 26.25 0.88
N ASP A 300 15.89 26.45 1.50
CA ASP A 300 16.52 27.78 1.56
C ASP A 300 17.27 28.18 0.29
N ASN A 301 17.66 27.21 -0.55
CA ASN A 301 18.33 27.48 -1.82
C ASN A 301 17.40 27.87 -2.98
N LYS A 302 16.07 27.78 -2.83
CA LYS A 302 15.12 28.18 -3.88
C LYS A 302 14.50 29.58 -3.68
N LEU A 303 14.84 30.29 -2.59
CA LEU A 303 14.25 31.58 -2.22
C LEU A 303 15.22 32.78 -2.23
N ARG A 304 16.43 32.63 -2.76
CA ARG A 304 17.33 33.77 -3.01
C ARG A 304 17.39 34.10 -4.50
N PRO A 305 16.79 35.22 -4.95
CA PRO A 305 17.12 35.79 -6.25
C PRO A 305 18.58 36.25 -6.18
N SER A 306 19.45 35.67 -7.00
CA SER A 306 20.83 36.14 -7.16
C SER A 306 20.83 37.45 -7.95
N GLY A 307 20.61 38.57 -7.25
CA GLY A 307 20.91 39.90 -7.77
C GLY A 307 22.41 40.13 -7.71
N LYS A 308 23.11 39.88 -8.83
CA LYS A 308 24.45 40.45 -9.07
C LYS A 308 24.26 41.77 -9.80
N THR A 309 24.63 42.87 -9.16
CA THR A 309 25.08 44.10 -9.85
C THR A 309 26.38 44.56 -9.21
N SER A 310 27.41 44.58 -10.04
CA SER A 310 28.73 45.15 -9.79
C SER A 310 28.66 46.68 -9.89
N GLY A 311 29.43 47.38 -9.06
CA GLY A 311 29.65 48.83 -9.16
C GLY A 311 30.45 49.37 -7.98
N LEU A 312 31.76 49.58 -8.20
CA LEU A 312 32.69 50.24 -7.28
C LEU A 312 32.31 51.72 -7.05
N VAL A 313 32.62 52.28 -5.87
CA VAL A 313 33.61 53.38 -5.59
C VAL A 313 33.65 53.60 -4.06
N GLY A 314 34.84 53.70 -3.47
CA GLY A 314 35.05 53.80 -2.02
C GLY A 314 35.36 55.20 -1.47
N ARG A 315 35.53 55.31 -0.15
CA ARG A 315 36.58 56.08 0.55
C ARG A 315 36.55 55.85 2.08
N SER A 316 37.74 55.97 2.67
CA SER A 316 38.18 55.63 4.03
C SER A 316 37.88 56.66 5.13
N ALA A 317 38.12 56.19 6.38
CA ALA A 317 38.44 56.89 7.64
C ALA A 317 37.26 57.65 8.30
N GLU A 318 37.09 57.71 9.62
CA GLU A 318 38.05 57.70 10.73
C GLU A 318 37.36 57.40 12.09
N ARG A 319 38.20 57.12 13.08
CA ARG A 319 38.10 56.89 14.53
C ARG A 319 37.22 57.86 15.34
N THR A 320 36.66 57.44 16.49
CA THR A 320 36.95 57.95 17.87
C THR A 320 35.94 57.46 18.93
N GLU A 321 36.49 57.22 20.12
CA GLU A 321 35.98 56.68 21.39
C GLU A 321 34.92 57.52 22.15
N ARG A 322 34.23 56.88 23.11
CA ARG A 322 34.04 57.26 24.54
C ARG A 322 33.03 56.27 25.19
N THR A 323 33.38 55.43 26.20
CA THR A 323 33.33 55.65 27.68
C THR A 323 32.02 56.33 28.16
N THR A 324 31.27 55.92 29.20
CA THR A 324 31.52 55.20 30.48
C THR A 324 30.18 55.03 31.24
N GLY A 325 30.11 54.11 32.24
CA GLY A 325 29.22 54.15 33.42
C GLY A 325 28.17 53.02 33.48
N GLU A 326 28.32 51.91 34.22
CA GLU A 326 28.18 51.72 35.70
C GLU A 326 26.81 52.19 36.26
N ALA A 327 26.09 51.54 37.18
CA ALA A 327 26.22 50.27 37.91
C ALA A 327 24.93 49.98 38.73
N LEU A 328 24.85 48.74 39.26
CA LEU A 328 24.23 48.27 40.53
C LEU A 328 22.68 48.41 40.74
N ALA A 329 21.92 47.30 40.87
CA ALA A 329 21.65 46.49 42.09
C ALA A 329 20.70 47.20 43.10
N ARG A 330 19.79 46.60 43.87
CA ARG A 330 19.52 45.23 44.36
C ARG A 330 18.23 45.30 45.22
N ARG A 331 17.74 44.13 45.69
CA ARG A 331 16.85 43.83 46.86
C ARG A 331 15.33 43.89 46.62
N THR A 332 14.61 42.75 46.62
CA THR A 332 14.15 41.85 47.72
C THR A 332 13.12 42.44 48.67
N GLY A 333 11.96 41.79 48.78
CA GLY A 333 11.00 41.97 49.86
C GLY A 333 9.69 41.20 49.65
N SER A 334 9.51 40.11 50.40
CA SER A 334 8.30 39.27 50.49
C SER A 334 7.24 39.90 51.41
N GLY A 335 5.96 39.56 51.25
CA GLY A 335 4.93 39.85 52.26
C GLY A 335 3.49 39.56 51.80
N SER A 336 2.90 38.49 52.34
CA SER A 336 1.49 38.11 52.20
C SER A 336 0.56 38.93 53.11
N GLY A 337 -0.72 39.06 52.77
CA GLY A 337 -1.76 39.41 53.75
C GLY A 337 -3.10 39.80 53.13
N ARG A 338 -4.20 39.30 53.71
CA ARG A 338 -5.57 39.23 53.18
C ARG A 338 -6.50 40.40 53.60
N ASN A 339 -7.66 40.42 52.94
CA ASN A 339 -9.02 40.85 53.34
C ASN A 339 -9.52 42.24 52.91
N GLY A 340 -10.75 42.27 52.38
CA GLY A 340 -11.58 43.48 52.27
C GLY A 340 -12.67 43.45 51.18
N GLU A 341 -13.75 42.70 51.40
CA GLU A 341 -15.09 42.87 50.78
C GLU A 341 -15.82 44.11 51.39
N PRO A 342 -17.09 44.48 51.08
CA PRO A 342 -17.97 44.25 49.91
C PRO A 342 -18.82 45.50 49.52
N THR A 343 -19.62 45.41 48.44
CA THR A 343 -20.95 46.09 48.39
C THR A 343 -21.94 45.34 47.50
N LYS A 344 -23.20 45.35 47.96
CA LYS A 344 -24.37 44.51 47.62
C LYS A 344 -25.08 45.03 46.34
N HIS A 345 -25.73 44.19 45.55
CA HIS A 345 -27.17 43.91 45.70
C HIS A 345 -27.61 42.53 45.14
N ARG A 346 -28.33 41.79 46.00
CA ARG A 346 -29.19 40.58 45.83
C ARG A 346 -30.56 40.99 45.24
N THR A 347 -31.46 40.14 44.72
CA THR A 347 -31.98 38.79 45.13
C THR A 347 -32.93 38.29 44.00
N LEU A 348 -32.94 37.02 43.52
CA LEU A 348 -33.57 35.76 44.04
C LEU A 348 -35.14 35.84 44.15
N LEU A 349 -35.99 34.82 43.89
CA LEU A 349 -35.89 33.35 43.82
C LEU A 349 -37.24 32.71 43.34
N ASP A 350 -37.15 31.52 42.73
CA ASP A 350 -37.95 30.28 42.87
C ASP A 350 -39.43 30.03 42.45
N SER A 351 -39.58 28.74 42.05
CA SER A 351 -40.69 27.78 42.25
C SER A 351 -41.65 27.41 41.10
N LEU A 352 -41.36 26.24 40.50
CA LEU A 352 -42.08 24.95 40.60
C LEU A 352 -43.61 24.82 40.31
N MET A 353 -43.88 23.86 39.39
CA MET A 353 -44.97 22.84 39.36
C MET A 353 -46.25 23.02 38.50
N SER A 354 -46.29 22.21 37.42
CA SER A 354 -47.21 21.07 37.16
C SER A 354 -48.65 21.24 36.67
N SER A 355 -49.03 20.19 35.91
CA SER A 355 -50.36 19.63 35.62
C SER A 355 -51.07 20.17 34.37
N LYS A 356 -51.83 19.42 33.55
CA LYS A 356 -52.15 17.99 33.28
C LYS A 356 -53.42 18.05 32.39
N ALA A 357 -53.62 17.09 31.47
CA ALA A 357 -54.91 16.44 31.11
C ALA A 357 -54.80 15.78 29.71
N THR A 358 -54.55 14.46 29.59
CA THR A 358 -55.51 13.30 29.58
C THR A 358 -56.24 13.14 28.24
N ALA A 359 -55.91 12.11 27.43
CA ALA A 359 -56.51 10.75 27.34
C ALA A 359 -57.39 10.69 26.05
N ASP A 360 -57.61 9.60 25.30
CA ASP A 360 -57.54 8.16 25.53
C ASP A 360 -57.50 7.39 24.17
N THR A 361 -57.33 6.08 24.30
CA THR A 361 -57.08 4.93 23.41
C THR A 361 -58.21 4.55 22.44
N ASP A 362 -57.93 3.88 21.30
CA ASP A 362 -58.47 2.52 21.00
C ASP A 362 -57.94 1.81 19.73
N LYS A 363 -57.95 0.47 19.76
CA LYS A 363 -57.73 -0.48 18.65
C LYS A 363 -59.04 -0.78 17.92
N THR A 364 -58.99 -1.06 16.61
CA THR A 364 -59.59 -2.22 15.87
C THR A 364 -59.84 -1.94 14.37
N ARG A 365 -59.66 -2.97 13.54
CA ARG A 365 -60.13 -3.10 12.12
C ARG A 365 -61.60 -3.62 12.15
N PRO A 366 -62.45 -3.49 11.09
CA PRO A 366 -62.18 -4.09 9.76
C PRO A 366 -62.88 -3.45 8.50
N THR A 367 -62.56 -4.04 7.33
CA THR A 367 -63.38 -4.25 6.10
C THR A 367 -63.70 -3.15 5.06
N SER A 368 -63.21 -3.43 3.84
CA SER A 368 -63.93 -3.53 2.53
C SER A 368 -63.95 -2.37 1.52
N LEU A 369 -64.01 -2.79 0.23
CA LEU A 369 -64.18 -2.07 -1.06
C LEU A 369 -62.88 -1.61 -1.74
N SER A 370 -62.26 -2.44 -2.61
CA SER A 370 -62.57 -2.71 -4.03
C SER A 370 -62.29 -1.55 -4.99
N ARG A 371 -61.24 -1.67 -5.82
CA ARG A 371 -61.35 -1.54 -7.29
C ARG A 371 -60.05 -1.89 -8.04
N ASN A 372 -60.27 -2.83 -8.96
CA ASN A 372 -59.52 -3.33 -10.12
C ASN A 372 -58.35 -2.51 -10.71
N GLY A 373 -57.35 -3.26 -11.19
CA GLY A 373 -56.33 -2.81 -12.14
C GLY A 373 -55.38 -3.93 -12.53
N SER A 374 -55.90 -4.96 -13.22
CA SER A 374 -55.16 -6.12 -13.73
C SER A 374 -54.39 -5.78 -15.01
N THR A 375 -53.14 -6.23 -15.16
CA THR A 375 -52.63 -6.80 -16.42
C THR A 375 -51.50 -7.79 -16.12
N SER A 376 -51.66 -8.99 -16.67
CA SER A 376 -50.73 -10.13 -16.60
C SER A 376 -50.49 -10.63 -18.03
N ARG A 377 -49.25 -11.01 -18.37
CA ARG A 377 -48.93 -11.97 -19.44
C ARG A 377 -47.70 -12.79 -18.98
N ARG A 378 -47.93 -13.96 -18.39
CA ARG A 378 -47.86 -15.33 -18.97
C ARG A 378 -46.44 -15.81 -19.31
N ALA A 379 -45.99 -16.82 -18.58
CA ALA A 379 -45.01 -17.83 -19.01
C ALA A 379 -45.65 -19.22 -18.78
N VAL A 380 -45.35 -20.15 -19.69
CA VAL A 380 -46.01 -21.46 -19.88
C VAL A 380 -45.01 -22.55 -19.48
N VAL A 381 -45.43 -23.42 -18.54
CA VAL A 381 -45.35 -24.93 -18.51
C VAL A 381 -43.98 -25.55 -18.88
N SER A 382 -43.35 -26.50 -18.18
CA SER A 382 -43.84 -27.65 -17.42
C SER A 382 -42.74 -28.26 -16.55
N SER A 383 -43.16 -28.98 -15.51
CA SER A 383 -42.34 -29.82 -14.63
C SER A 383 -42.43 -31.30 -15.01
N SER A 384 -41.33 -32.03 -14.86
CA SER A 384 -41.35 -33.48 -14.56
C SER A 384 -40.08 -33.89 -13.80
N LYS A 385 -40.26 -34.19 -12.50
CA LYS A 385 -39.40 -35.03 -11.62
C LYS A 385 -39.76 -36.52 -11.88
N PRO A 386 -38.88 -37.52 -11.58
CA PRO A 386 -38.60 -38.02 -10.21
C PRO A 386 -37.09 -38.29 -9.97
N ASN A 387 -36.52 -38.07 -8.78
CA ASN A 387 -36.49 -38.86 -7.53
C ASN A 387 -35.60 -40.13 -7.54
N CYS A 388 -34.94 -40.38 -6.40
CA CYS A 388 -33.96 -41.44 -6.05
C CYS A 388 -32.54 -41.24 -6.60
N GLY A 389 -31.45 -41.45 -5.86
CA GLY A 389 -31.20 -41.88 -4.49
C GLY A 389 -29.68 -42.09 -4.35
N ASP A 390 -29.10 -41.65 -3.23
CA ASP A 390 -27.82 -42.19 -2.71
C ASP A 390 -28.16 -43.52 -1.97
N PRO A 391 -27.25 -44.50 -1.72
CA PRO A 391 -25.88 -44.26 -1.26
C PRO A 391 -24.79 -45.29 -1.70
N SER A 392 -23.54 -44.97 -1.34
CA SER A 392 -22.45 -45.86 -0.86
C SER A 392 -22.14 -47.16 -1.61
N ASP A 393 -20.90 -47.34 -2.08
CA ASP A 393 -19.87 -48.02 -1.28
C ASP A 393 -18.50 -48.18 -1.95
N THR A 394 -17.48 -47.99 -1.09
CA THR A 394 -16.18 -48.67 -0.92
C THR A 394 -15.32 -49.20 -2.09
N ASN A 395 -14.02 -48.91 -1.93
CA ASN A 395 -12.87 -49.81 -2.10
C ASN A 395 -12.61 -50.48 -3.47
N ARG A 396 -11.48 -50.16 -4.12
CA ARG A 396 -10.18 -50.83 -3.87
C ARG A 396 -9.09 -50.35 -4.85
N THR A 397 -7.88 -50.34 -4.30
CA THR A 397 -6.56 -50.17 -4.89
C THR A 397 -6.09 -51.38 -5.72
N SER A 398 -5.34 -51.13 -6.80
CA SER A 398 -4.09 -51.83 -7.24
C SER A 398 -3.73 -51.36 -8.66
N ARG A 399 -2.61 -50.66 -8.93
CA ARG A 399 -1.18 -51.06 -9.02
C ARG A 399 -0.80 -51.94 -10.23
N LEU A 400 0.08 -51.37 -11.06
CA LEU A 400 1.15 -51.96 -11.91
C LEU A 400 0.67 -52.68 -13.20
N PHE A 401 1.31 -52.68 -14.38
CA PHE A 401 2.72 -52.62 -14.85
C PHE A 401 2.82 -51.75 -16.14
N SER A 402 3.92 -50.99 -16.38
CA SER A 402 5.09 -51.28 -17.27
C SER A 402 4.74 -51.58 -18.75
N SER A 403 5.47 -51.23 -19.80
CA SER A 403 6.69 -50.45 -20.09
C SER A 403 6.94 -50.62 -21.62
N SER A 404 8.04 -50.04 -22.14
CA SER A 404 8.59 -50.12 -23.52
C SER A 404 7.97 -49.13 -24.53
N SER A 405 8.66 -48.07 -25.00
CA SER A 405 9.97 -47.88 -25.65
C SER A 405 9.95 -48.13 -27.16
N SER A 406 10.05 -47.06 -27.96
CA SER A 406 10.82 -47.03 -29.22
C SER A 406 10.75 -45.65 -29.91
N ARG A 407 11.86 -44.90 -29.81
CA ARG A 407 12.41 -44.04 -30.87
C ARG A 407 13.22 -44.95 -31.84
N PRO A 408 13.73 -44.55 -33.03
CA PRO A 408 14.37 -43.25 -33.33
C PRO A 408 14.30 -42.75 -34.80
N SER A 409 15.15 -41.74 -35.10
CA SER A 409 15.70 -41.31 -36.42
C SER A 409 14.96 -40.16 -37.12
N ALA A 410 15.56 -39.23 -37.87
CA ALA A 410 16.85 -38.53 -37.97
C ALA A 410 16.73 -37.69 -39.27
N ALA A 411 17.19 -36.44 -39.31
CA ALA A 411 17.67 -35.80 -40.55
C ALA A 411 18.37 -34.47 -40.25
N GLN A 412 19.63 -34.39 -40.67
CA GLN A 412 20.46 -33.19 -40.76
C GLN A 412 20.03 -32.31 -41.94
N ARG A 413 20.24 -31.00 -41.83
CA ARG A 413 20.77 -30.21 -42.94
C ARG A 413 21.56 -29.00 -42.42
N ALA A 414 22.81 -28.93 -42.87
CA ALA A 414 23.73 -27.83 -42.67
C ALA A 414 23.46 -26.71 -43.68
N LEU A 415 23.74 -25.47 -43.29
CA LEU A 415 24.18 -24.40 -44.19
C LEU A 415 25.01 -23.38 -43.39
N GLN A 416 26.21 -23.14 -43.89
CA GLN A 416 27.21 -22.20 -43.44
C GLN A 416 26.88 -20.77 -43.92
N SER A 417 27.25 -19.74 -43.17
CA SER A 417 28.26 -18.74 -43.60
C SER A 417 28.34 -17.54 -42.62
N ALA A 418 29.60 -17.16 -42.35
CA ALA A 418 30.18 -15.84 -42.03
C ALA A 418 29.40 -14.85 -41.13
N GLY A 419 29.95 -14.27 -40.07
CA GLY A 419 31.34 -13.87 -39.83
C GLY A 419 31.41 -12.34 -39.76
N ALA A 420 31.42 -11.77 -38.55
CA ALA A 420 31.96 -10.45 -38.26
C ALA A 420 32.13 -10.27 -36.74
N GLU A 421 33.35 -10.50 -36.28
CA GLU A 421 33.85 -10.08 -34.97
C GLU A 421 33.92 -8.54 -34.89
N LEU A 422 33.55 -7.97 -33.75
CA LEU A 422 34.13 -6.71 -33.29
C LEU A 422 34.51 -6.86 -31.82
N ARG A 423 35.79 -7.15 -31.60
CA ARG A 423 36.49 -6.96 -30.34
C ARG A 423 36.72 -5.46 -30.14
N SER A 424 36.48 -4.96 -28.94
CA SER A 424 37.29 -3.85 -28.42
C SER A 424 37.63 -4.11 -26.97
N SER A 425 38.92 -4.27 -26.73
CA SER A 425 39.58 -4.51 -25.46
C SER A 425 39.58 -3.31 -24.53
N SER A 426 39.61 -3.65 -23.25
CA SER A 426 39.93 -2.89 -22.05
C SER A 426 41.08 -1.87 -22.15
N LEU A 427 40.92 -0.74 -21.44
CA LEU A 427 42.03 -0.05 -20.79
C LEU A 427 41.63 0.36 -19.36
N SER A 428 42.33 -0.23 -18.40
CA SER A 428 42.36 0.11 -16.99
C SER A 428 43.20 1.37 -16.77
N LYS A 429 42.69 2.30 -15.96
CA LYS A 429 43.53 3.26 -15.23
C LYS A 429 43.04 3.37 -13.79
N THR A 430 43.89 2.88 -12.91
CA THR A 430 43.88 3.01 -11.46
C THR A 430 44.00 4.47 -11.05
N ARG A 431 43.10 4.94 -10.17
CA ARG A 431 43.38 6.04 -9.24
C ARG A 431 42.72 5.76 -7.89
N LYS A 432 43.59 5.55 -6.89
CA LYS A 432 43.26 5.62 -5.47
C LYS A 432 42.86 7.06 -5.14
N SER A 433 41.73 7.25 -4.47
CA SER A 433 41.58 8.31 -3.47
C SER A 433 40.53 7.90 -2.44
N SER A 434 41.01 7.61 -1.25
CA SER A 434 40.25 7.55 0.00
C SER A 434 39.51 8.86 0.25
N ARG A 435 38.20 8.80 0.37
CA ARG A 435 37.39 9.77 1.13
C ARG A 435 36.23 9.00 1.75
N ASP A 436 36.32 8.84 3.07
CA ASP A 436 35.26 8.33 3.91
C ASP A 436 33.99 9.17 3.70
N ASP A 437 32.94 8.51 3.22
CA ASP A 437 31.61 9.08 3.04
C ASP A 437 30.77 8.70 4.27
N PRO A 438 30.26 9.66 5.08
CA PRO A 438 29.54 9.37 6.31
C PRO A 438 28.10 8.89 6.09
N THR A 439 27.68 8.67 4.84
CA THR A 439 26.30 8.33 4.44
C THR A 439 25.81 6.92 4.86
N ILE A 440 26.66 6.08 5.45
CA ILE A 440 26.32 4.67 5.72
C ILE A 440 25.96 4.41 7.19
N ARG A 441 26.18 5.35 8.13
CA ARG A 441 26.00 5.08 9.58
C ARG A 441 24.76 5.68 10.25
N SER A 442 23.87 6.37 9.55
CA SER A 442 22.82 7.18 10.22
C SER A 442 21.38 6.66 10.11
N PHE A 443 21.13 5.39 9.78
CA PHE A 443 19.78 4.81 9.77
C PHE A 443 19.40 4.02 11.04
N GLU A 444 20.27 3.98 12.04
CA GLU A 444 19.95 3.37 13.35
C GLU A 444 18.93 4.18 14.18
N MET A 445 18.61 5.43 13.81
CA MET A 445 17.70 6.31 14.55
C MET A 445 16.21 6.22 14.17
N LEU A 446 15.76 5.15 13.51
CA LEU A 446 14.33 4.86 13.31
C LEU A 446 13.88 3.59 14.06
N SER A 447 14.45 3.33 15.25
CA SER A 447 13.88 2.36 16.19
C SER A 447 12.59 2.92 16.80
N LEU A 448 11.45 2.60 16.19
CA LEU A 448 10.14 2.87 16.77
C LEU A 448 9.92 1.97 17.99
N SER A 449 9.63 2.62 19.12
CA SER A 449 9.24 2.05 20.40
C SER A 449 8.07 1.08 20.22
N ALA A 450 8.28 -0.19 20.58
CA ALA A 450 7.19 -1.13 20.77
C ALA A 450 6.44 -0.77 22.06
N ASP A 451 5.41 0.05 21.95
CA ASP A 451 4.54 0.34 23.08
C ASP A 451 3.60 -0.83 23.35
N ARG A 452 3.84 -1.43 24.53
CA ARG A 452 2.95 -2.32 25.26
C ARG A 452 1.57 -1.68 25.40
N ARG A 453 0.50 -2.45 25.13
CA ARG A 453 -0.79 -2.19 25.76
C ARG A 453 -1.23 -3.43 26.53
N LYS A 454 -1.46 -3.18 27.83
CA LYS A 454 -2.33 -3.97 28.70
C LYS A 454 -3.76 -3.92 28.19
#